data_AF-A0A3P7RCX2-F1
#
_entry.id   AF-A0A3P7RCX2-F1
#
_cell.length_a   1.000
_cell.length_b   1.000
_cell.length_c   1.000
_cell.angle_alpha   90.00
_cell.angle_beta   90.00
_cell.angle_gamma   90.00
#
_symmetry.space_group_name_H-M   'P 1'
#
loop_
_entity.id
_entity.type
_entity.pdbx_description
1 polymer ?
#
loop_
_entity_poly.entity_id
_entity_poly.type
_entity_poly.pdbx_seq_one_letter_code
_entity_poly.pdbx_strand_id
1 'polypeptide(L)'
;MADDISYEEHVQQNNQRLISIKMSLMEEHSFPSACTELTQWCGDQRAFSSCFEENLLAALQVAVENGTKDGFDFALAHQLITACFTHRKLLSKESA
;
A
#
# COMPACT_ATOMS: atom_id res chain seq x y z
N MET A 1 12.48 25.74 -16.19
CA MET A 1 13.30 25.30 -15.04
C MET A 1 12.52 24.15 -14.43
N ALA A 2 13.02 22.93 -14.57
CA ALA A 2 12.29 21.74 -14.15
C ALA A 2 12.42 21.60 -12.63
N ASP A 3 11.28 21.78 -11.96
CA ASP A 3 10.91 21.35 -10.61
C ASP A 3 11.99 20.62 -9.81
N ASP A 4 12.62 21.35 -8.89
CA ASP A 4 13.27 20.76 -7.71
C ASP A 4 12.15 20.58 -6.67
N ILE A 5 11.29 19.57 -6.87
CA ILE A 5 10.29 19.20 -5.86
C ILE A 5 11.06 18.82 -4.60
N SER A 6 10.75 19.48 -3.49
CA SER A 6 11.44 19.19 -2.23
C SER A 6 11.19 17.74 -1.83
N TYR A 7 12.18 17.10 -1.19
CA TYR A 7 12.03 15.75 -0.64
C TYR A 7 10.74 15.59 0.19
N GLU A 8 10.36 16.64 0.93
CA GLU A 8 9.14 16.66 1.74
C GLU A 8 7.86 16.62 0.89
N GLU A 9 7.82 17.36 -0.22
CA GLU A 9 6.69 17.34 -1.17
C GLU A 9 6.56 15.98 -1.85
N HIS A 10 7.69 15.34 -2.20
CA HIS A 10 7.69 13.97 -2.71
C HIS A 10 7.11 12.97 -1.70
N VAL A 11 7.48 13.09 -0.42
CA VAL A 11 6.92 12.26 0.66
C VAL A 11 5.41 12.48 0.79
N GLN A 12 4.96 13.73 0.72
CA GLN A 12 3.52 14.05 0.78
C GLN A 12 2.74 13.48 -0.42
N GLN A 13 3.25 13.64 -1.65
CA GLN A 13 2.62 13.09 -2.86
C GLN A 13 2.51 11.56 -2.79
N ASN A 14 3.57 10.89 -2.31
CA ASN A 14 3.59 9.46 -2.11
C ASN A 14 2.55 8.99 -1.08
N ASN A 15 2.45 9.70 0.06
CA ASN A 15 1.41 9.42 1.04
C ASN A 15 0.01 9.65 0.48
N GLN A 16 -0.20 10.73 -0.28
CA GLN A 16 -1.48 10.99 -0.94
C GLN A 16 -1.86 9.86 -1.90
N ARG A 17 -0.88 9.31 -2.62
CA ARG A 17 -1.08 8.14 -3.49
C ARG A 17 -1.46 6.89 -2.69
N LEU A 18 -0.80 6.60 -1.57
CA LEU A 18 -1.18 5.48 -0.69
C LEU A 18 -2.61 5.63 -0.15
N ILE A 19 -3.02 6.85 0.22
CA ILE A 19 -4.39 7.14 0.64
C ILE A 19 -5.38 6.87 -0.50
N SER A 20 -5.06 7.30 -1.73
CA SER A 20 -5.91 7.02 -2.90
C SER A 20 -6.02 5.52 -3.18
N ILE A 21 -4.91 4.78 -3.13
CA ILE A 21 -4.91 3.31 -3.27
C ILE A 21 -5.81 2.67 -2.21
N LYS A 22 -5.71 3.11 -0.95
CA LYS A 22 -6.58 2.63 0.14
C LYS A 22 -8.06 2.82 -0.20
N MET A 23 -8.45 3.98 -0.72
CA MET A 23 -9.85 4.22 -1.10
C MET A 23 -10.29 3.31 -2.24
N SER A 24 -9.44 3.09 -3.24
CA SER A 24 -9.72 2.13 -4.33
C SER A 24 -9.82 0.68 -3.85
N LEU A 25 -9.10 0.30 -2.79
CA LEU A 25 -9.24 -1.01 -2.15
C LEU A 25 -10.60 -1.19 -1.45
N MET A 26 -11.39 -0.14 -1.26
CA MET A 26 -12.74 -0.24 -0.71
C MET A 26 -13.81 -0.57 -1.76
N GLU A 27 -13.47 -0.47 -3.04
CA GLU A 27 -14.41 -0.56 -4.15
C GLU A 27 -14.12 -1.80 -5.01
N GLU A 28 -15.11 -2.70 -5.14
CA GLU A 28 -14.96 -3.99 -5.87
C GLU A 28 -14.37 -3.83 -7.27
N HIS A 29 -14.85 -2.83 -8.02
CA HIS A 29 -14.45 -2.59 -9.41
C HIS A 29 -12.99 -2.11 -9.54
N SER A 30 -12.44 -1.44 -8.53
CA SER A 30 -11.08 -0.90 -8.54
C SER A 30 -10.09 -1.69 -7.68
N PHE A 31 -10.59 -2.65 -6.91
CA PHE A 31 -9.81 -3.49 -6.02
C PHE A 31 -8.68 -4.23 -6.73
N PRO A 32 -8.87 -4.90 -7.89
CA PRO A 32 -7.80 -5.64 -8.54
C PRO A 32 -6.62 -4.76 -8.96
N SER A 33 -6.92 -3.58 -9.52
CA SER A 33 -5.91 -2.58 -9.88
C SER A 33 -5.18 -2.04 -8.66
N ALA A 34 -5.92 -1.75 -7.58
CA ALA A 34 -5.34 -1.20 -6.36
C ALA A 34 -4.45 -2.23 -5.64
N CYS A 35 -4.84 -3.51 -5.60
CA CYS A 35 -4.00 -4.59 -5.08
C CYS A 35 -2.71 -4.72 -5.88
N THR A 36 -2.78 -4.64 -7.21
CA THR A 36 -1.59 -4.74 -8.08
C THR A 36 -0.64 -3.58 -7.83
N GLU A 37 -1.16 -2.35 -7.76
CA GLU A 37 -0.37 -1.16 -7.48
C GLU A 37 0.27 -1.22 -6.09
N LEU A 38 -0.48 -1.61 -5.05
CA LEU A 38 0.06 -1.75 -3.70
C LEU A 38 1.09 -2.88 -3.61
N THR A 39 0.93 -3.95 -4.39
CA THR A 39 1.91 -5.05 -4.48
C THR A 39 3.23 -4.55 -5.05
N GLN A 40 3.19 -3.69 -6.08
CA GLN A 40 4.39 -3.05 -6.62
C GLN A 40 5.06 -2.14 -5.59
N TRP A 41 4.27 -1.40 -4.81
CA TRP A 41 4.77 -0.62 -3.67
C TRP A 41 5.47 -1.50 -2.64
N CYS A 42 4.84 -2.61 -2.23
CA CYS A 42 5.43 -3.59 -1.31
C CYS A 42 6.69 -4.27 -1.87
N GLY A 43 6.93 -4.22 -3.19
CA GLY A 43 8.15 -4.73 -3.82
C GLY A 43 9.35 -3.78 -3.71
N ASP A 44 9.14 -2.52 -3.33
CA ASP A 44 10.22 -1.54 -3.12
C ASP A 44 10.49 -1.38 -1.62
N GLN A 45 11.70 -1.72 -1.17
CA GLN A 45 12.11 -1.55 0.23
C GLN A 45 11.95 -0.11 0.75
N ARG A 46 11.97 0.90 -0.14
CA ARG A 46 11.78 2.31 0.24
C ARG A 46 10.35 2.62 0.69
N ALA A 47 9.38 1.79 0.31
CA ALA A 47 8.02 1.89 0.82
C ALA A 47 7.92 1.57 2.32
N PHE A 48 8.86 0.79 2.85
CA PHE A 48 8.92 0.38 4.25
C PHE A 48 9.77 1.38 5.06
N SER A 49 9.28 2.62 5.10
CA SER A 49 9.87 3.70 5.92
C SER A 49 8.83 4.27 6.87
N SER A 50 9.28 4.87 7.97
CA SER A 50 8.39 5.51 8.94
C SER A 50 7.50 6.61 8.34
N CYS A 51 7.92 7.22 7.23
CA CYS A 51 7.15 8.26 6.52
C CYS A 51 5.90 7.71 5.81
N PHE A 52 5.89 6.43 5.46
CA PHE A 52 4.83 5.77 4.69
C PHE A 52 4.13 4.65 5.46
N GLU A 53 4.75 4.17 6.55
CA GLU A 53 4.33 3.01 7.32
C GLU A 53 2.85 3.06 7.72
N GLU A 54 2.38 4.18 8.28
CA GLU A 54 0.98 4.34 8.70
C GLU A 54 0.01 4.13 7.53
N ASN A 55 0.26 4.80 6.40
CA ASN A 55 -0.62 4.73 5.23
C ASN A 55 -0.52 3.37 4.51
N LEU A 56 0.67 2.77 4.47
CA LEU A 56 0.90 1.45 3.92
C LEU A 56 0.13 0.39 4.71
N LEU A 57 0.25 0.39 6.05
CA LEU A 57 -0.46 -0.53 6.93
C LEU A 57 -1.98 -0.35 6.83
N ALA A 58 -2.45 0.90 6.80
CA ALA A 58 -3.87 1.17 6.62
C ALA A 58 -4.41 0.62 5.28
N ALA A 59 -3.64 0.74 4.19
CA ALA A 59 -4.02 0.17 2.91
C ALA A 59 -4.01 -1.37 2.92
N LEU A 60 -3.00 -1.99 3.54
CA LEU A 60 -2.94 -3.45 3.69
C LEU A 60 -4.11 -4.00 4.52
N GLN A 61 -4.47 -3.33 5.60
CA GLN A 61 -5.61 -3.72 6.43
C GLN A 61 -6.91 -3.73 5.63
N VAL A 62 -7.17 -2.65 4.86
CA VAL A 62 -8.36 -2.56 3.98
C VAL A 62 -8.34 -3.65 2.91
N ALA A 63 -7.18 -3.96 2.33
CA ALA A 63 -7.06 -5.03 1.35
C ALA A 63 -7.41 -6.41 1.92
N VAL A 64 -6.97 -6.71 3.14
CA VAL A 64 -7.30 -7.98 3.83
C VAL A 64 -8.77 -8.04 4.18
N GLU A 65 -9.30 -6.97 4.77
CA GLU A 65 -10.70 -6.92 5.18
C GLU A 65 -11.64 -7.07 3.98
N ASN A 66 -11.38 -6.36 2.88
CA ASN A 66 -12.23 -6.43 1.70
C ASN A 66 -11.96 -7.68 0.87
N GLY A 67 -10.72 -8.17 0.78
CA GLY A 67 -10.39 -9.40 0.06
C GLY A 67 -11.10 -10.65 0.59
N THR A 68 -11.63 -10.63 1.81
CA THR A 68 -12.44 -11.73 2.39
C THR A 68 -13.95 -11.58 2.15
N LYS A 69 -14.40 -10.47 1.57
CA LYS A 69 -15.82 -10.20 1.27
C LYS A 69 -16.20 -10.77 -0.09
N ASP A 70 -17.48 -11.10 -0.24
CA ASP A 70 -18.05 -11.48 -1.54
C ASP A 70 -17.88 -10.34 -2.56
N GLY A 71 -17.52 -10.71 -3.80
CA GLY A 71 -17.27 -9.77 -4.90
C GLY A 71 -15.81 -9.29 -5.03
N PHE A 72 -14.98 -9.53 -4.01
CA PHE A 72 -13.56 -9.18 -4.02
C PHE A 72 -12.66 -10.38 -4.33
N ASP A 73 -11.46 -10.11 -4.86
CA ASP A 73 -10.50 -11.15 -5.22
C ASP A 73 -9.56 -11.46 -4.03
N PHE A 74 -9.91 -12.51 -3.29
CA PHE A 74 -9.09 -13.01 -2.18
C PHE A 74 -7.67 -13.40 -2.60
N ALA A 75 -7.48 -13.93 -3.81
CA ALA A 75 -6.17 -14.37 -4.27
C ALA A 75 -5.23 -13.15 -4.47
N LEU A 76 -5.76 -12.05 -5.00
CA LEU A 76 -5.01 -10.80 -5.12
C LEU A 76 -4.66 -10.20 -3.75
N ALA A 77 -5.60 -10.20 -2.81
CA ALA A 77 -5.34 -9.75 -1.44
C ALA A 77 -4.23 -10.60 -0.78
N HIS A 78 -4.28 -11.93 -0.93
CA HIS A 78 -3.28 -12.84 -0.40
C HIS A 78 -1.88 -12.63 -1.04
N GLN A 79 -1.82 -12.39 -2.36
CA GLN A 79 -0.57 -12.09 -3.05
C GLN A 79 0.06 -10.79 -2.56
N LEU A 80 -0.73 -9.74 -2.41
CA LEU A 80 -0.30 -8.45 -1.85
C LEU A 80 0.33 -8.63 -0.47
N ILE A 81 -0.35 -9.37 0.41
CA ILE A 81 0.14 -9.62 1.77
C ILE A 81 1.45 -10.40 1.75
N THR A 82 1.55 -11.42 0.89
CA THR A 82 2.79 -12.18 0.68
C THR A 82 3.94 -11.29 0.20
N ALA A 83 3.67 -10.37 -0.71
CA ALA A 83 4.67 -9.41 -1.19
C ALA A 83 5.15 -8.51 -0.05
N CYS A 84 4.22 -7.94 0.73
CA CYS A 84 4.56 -7.07 1.85
C CYS A 84 5.32 -7.80 2.97
N PHE A 85 5.07 -9.09 3.17
CA PHE A 85 5.83 -9.93 4.11
C PHE A 85 7.33 -10.03 3.79
N THR A 86 7.75 -9.83 2.54
CA THR A 86 9.17 -9.88 2.14
C THR A 86 10.00 -8.84 2.89
N HIS A 87 9.45 -7.65 3.08
CA HIS A 87 10.15 -6.51 3.66
C HIS A 87 9.58 -6.08 5.03
N ARG A 88 8.66 -6.85 5.62
CA ARG A 88 8.04 -6.52 6.93
C ARG A 88 9.04 -6.19 8.04
N LYS A 89 10.25 -6.76 7.98
CA LYS A 89 11.31 -6.54 8.97
C LYS A 89 11.85 -5.10 8.98
N LEU A 90 11.55 -4.31 7.95
CA LEU A 90 11.91 -2.91 7.84
C LEU A 90 10.89 -1.98 8.51
N LEU A 91 9.69 -2.47 8.79
CA LEU A 91 8.69 -1.74 9.56
C LEU A 91 9.12 -1.63 11.02
N SER A 92 8.54 -0.66 11.74
CA SER A 92 8.75 -0.55 13.18
C SER A 92 8.36 -1.85 13.92
N LYS A 93 8.91 -2.06 15.12
CA LYS A 93 8.66 -3.28 15.92
C LYS A 93 7.19 -3.50 16.27
N GLU A 94 6.37 -2.45 16.27
CA GLU A 94 4.93 -2.55 16.51
C GLU A 94 4.17 -3.05 15.27
N SER A 95 4.78 -2.87 14.09
CA SER A 95 4.19 -3.11 12.77
C SER A 95 4.77 -4.33 12.04
N ALA A 96 5.86 -4.94 12.56
CA ALA A 96 6.60 -6.07 11.98
C ALA A 96 6.25 -7.42 12.62
#